data_AF-A0A955ZZH4-F1
#
_entry.id   AF-A0A955ZZH4-F1
#
_cell.length_a   1.000
_cell.length_b   1.000
_cell.length_c   1.000
_cell.angle_alpha   90.00
_cell.angle_beta   90.00
_cell.angle_gamma   90.00
#
_symmetry.space_group_name_H-M   'P 1'
#
loop_
_entity.id
_entity.type
_entity.pdbx_description
1 polymer ?
#
loop_
_entity_poly.entity_id
_entity_poly.type
_entity_poly.pdbx_seq_one_letter_code
_entity_poly.pdbx_strand_id
1 'polypeptide(L)'
;MSSSLLPSRAHSPRARSRWRLAASALAGVAAFAVASCTGADLAQVRDFTYPPDFDYLTREELTTTMGALAREVDSLDRVMWAQTASPAEARDDVVAILERMHELASRLGEGGESNRPRVHHEAPRLIGDIERALAAVQKEPPDYFWAGRVSGSCTYCHEPRHHGASEMPLRRE
;
A
#
# COMPACT_ATOMS: atom_id res chain seq x y z
N MET A 1 -4.95 -5.43 -82.17
CA MET A 1 -5.44 -4.38 -81.25
C MET A 1 -6.54 -5.01 -80.41
N SER A 2 -6.20 -5.52 -79.23
CA SER A 2 -7.11 -6.27 -78.35
C SER A 2 -7.40 -5.43 -77.12
N SER A 3 -8.61 -4.86 -77.07
CA SER A 3 -9.07 -4.06 -75.93
C SER A 3 -9.74 -4.98 -74.92
N SER A 4 -9.03 -5.30 -73.85
CA SER A 4 -9.54 -6.04 -72.69
C SER A 4 -10.45 -5.12 -71.87
N LEU A 5 -11.75 -5.40 -71.89
CA LEU A 5 -12.75 -4.76 -71.03
C LEU A 5 -12.63 -5.30 -69.60
N LEU A 6 -12.24 -4.44 -68.66
CA LEU A 6 -12.29 -4.71 -67.22
C LEU A 6 -13.75 -4.73 -66.73
N PRO A 7 -14.14 -5.68 -65.86
CA PRO A 7 -15.46 -5.66 -65.25
C PRO A 7 -15.57 -4.54 -64.20
N SER A 8 -16.53 -3.64 -64.42
CA SER A 8 -16.92 -2.58 -63.50
C SER A 8 -17.56 -3.19 -62.24
N ARG A 9 -16.84 -3.16 -61.12
CA ARG A 9 -17.36 -3.54 -59.79
C ARG A 9 -18.35 -2.48 -59.29
N ALA A 10 -19.61 -2.61 -59.68
CA ALA A 10 -20.71 -1.85 -59.11
C ALA A 10 -20.82 -2.12 -57.58
N HIS A 11 -20.32 -1.18 -56.78
CA HIS A 11 -20.49 -1.24 -55.33
C HIS A 11 -21.94 -0.91 -54.99
N SER A 12 -22.68 -1.90 -54.49
CA SER A 12 -24.08 -1.69 -54.11
C SER A 12 -24.17 -0.67 -52.96
N PRO A 13 -25.01 0.38 -53.07
CA PRO A 13 -25.14 1.41 -52.05
C PRO A 13 -25.68 0.86 -50.72
N ARG A 14 -26.36 -0.31 -50.77
CA ARG A 14 -26.88 -1.02 -49.58
C ARG A 14 -25.79 -1.61 -48.69
N ALA A 15 -24.60 -1.90 -49.23
CA ALA A 15 -23.48 -2.34 -48.41
C ALA A 15 -22.95 -1.20 -47.53
N ARG A 16 -22.85 0.02 -48.06
CA ARG A 16 -22.28 1.17 -47.33
C ARG A 16 -23.15 1.62 -46.15
N SER A 17 -24.48 1.47 -46.22
CA SER A 17 -25.38 1.84 -45.12
C SER A 17 -25.34 0.85 -43.95
N ARG A 18 -25.25 -0.45 -44.23
CA ARG A 18 -25.14 -1.50 -43.20
C ARG A 18 -23.85 -1.39 -42.40
N TRP A 19 -22.74 -1.05 -43.07
CA TRP A 19 -21.45 -0.82 -42.40
C TRP A 19 -21.46 0.43 -41.50
N ARG A 20 -22.15 1.50 -41.91
CA ARG A 20 -22.30 2.70 -41.07
C ARG A 20 -23.10 2.39 -39.80
N LEU A 21 -24.23 1.68 -39.92
CA LEU A 21 -25.06 1.30 -38.77
C LEU A 21 -24.32 0.35 -37.81
N ALA A 22 -23.57 -0.63 -38.34
CA ALA A 22 -22.78 -1.54 -37.52
C ALA A 22 -21.64 -0.81 -36.79
N ALA A 23 -20.96 0.14 -37.44
CA ALA A 23 -19.92 0.94 -36.82
C ALA A 23 -20.48 1.86 -35.72
N SER A 24 -21.65 2.47 -35.93
CA SER A 24 -22.32 3.28 -34.91
C SER A 24 -22.73 2.46 -33.68
N ALA A 25 -23.27 1.25 -33.89
CA ALA A 25 -23.64 0.36 -32.80
C ALA A 25 -22.42 -0.09 -31.98
N LEU A 26 -21.32 -0.44 -32.64
CA LEU A 26 -20.08 -0.82 -31.97
C LEU A 26 -19.46 0.34 -31.18
N ALA A 27 -19.45 1.55 -31.75
CA ALA A 27 -18.99 2.75 -31.07
C ALA A 27 -19.86 3.10 -29.85
N GLY A 28 -21.19 2.91 -29.95
CA GLY A 28 -22.10 3.06 -28.83
C GLY A 28 -21.82 2.08 -27.69
N VAL A 29 -21.69 0.78 -27.99
CA VAL A 29 -21.36 -0.24 -26.98
C VAL A 29 -20.00 0.02 -26.33
N ALA A 30 -19.00 0.41 -27.11
CA ALA A 30 -17.69 0.78 -26.57
C ALA A 30 -17.80 1.98 -25.61
N ALA A 31 -18.51 3.05 -25.99
CA ALA A 31 -18.72 4.22 -25.14
C ALA A 31 -19.44 3.90 -23.82
N PHE A 32 -20.46 3.04 -23.85
CA PHE A 32 -21.14 2.57 -22.64
C PHE A 32 -20.24 1.74 -21.73
N ALA A 33 -19.41 0.86 -22.30
CA ALA A 33 -18.46 0.05 -21.53
C ALA A 33 -17.41 0.91 -20.80
N VAL A 34 -16.93 2.00 -21.41
CA VAL A 34 -16.00 2.92 -20.72
C VAL A 34 -16.70 3.76 -19.64
N ALA A 35 -17.97 4.12 -19.84
CA ALA A 35 -18.75 4.88 -18.87
C ALA A 35 -19.08 4.07 -17.60
N SER A 36 -19.28 2.75 -17.72
CA SER A 36 -19.52 1.84 -16.58
C SER A 36 -18.28 1.49 -15.76
N CYS A 37 -17.09 1.93 -16.16
CA CYS A 37 -15.84 1.72 -15.42
C CYS A 37 -15.33 3.01 -14.76
N THR A 38 -16.20 3.98 -14.52
CA THR A 38 -15.80 5.20 -13.81
C THR A 38 -15.69 4.92 -12.32
N GLY A 39 -14.65 5.47 -11.66
CA GLY A 39 -14.34 5.18 -10.26
C GLY A 39 -15.41 5.61 -9.25
N ALA A 40 -16.42 6.38 -9.68
CA ALA A 40 -17.53 6.84 -8.85
C ALA A 40 -18.44 5.67 -8.40
N ASP A 41 -18.76 4.73 -9.29
CA ASP A 41 -19.60 3.57 -8.96
C ASP A 41 -18.89 2.62 -7.98
N LEU A 42 -17.56 2.49 -8.11
CA LEU A 42 -16.72 1.70 -7.21
C LEU A 42 -16.66 2.31 -5.80
N ALA A 43 -16.59 3.63 -5.68
CA ALA A 43 -16.64 4.31 -4.37
C ALA A 43 -17.98 4.04 -3.68
N GLN A 44 -19.09 4.19 -4.41
CA GLN A 44 -20.43 3.95 -3.86
C GLN A 44 -20.64 2.50 -3.40
N VAL A 45 -20.16 1.50 -4.15
CA VAL A 45 -20.26 0.10 -3.73
C VAL A 45 -19.52 -0.14 -2.41
N ARG A 46 -18.36 0.51 -2.21
CA ARG A 46 -17.55 0.34 -0.99
C ARG A 46 -18.28 0.81 0.27
N ASP A 47 -19.04 1.90 0.17
CA ASP A 47 -19.83 2.45 1.28
C ASP A 47 -20.88 1.45 1.80
N PHE A 48 -21.31 0.50 0.96
CA PHE A 48 -22.28 -0.54 1.34
C PHE A 48 -21.64 -1.89 1.65
N THR A 49 -20.39 -2.13 1.24
CA THR A 49 -19.70 -3.42 1.47
C THR A 49 -18.71 -3.40 2.63
N TYR A 50 -18.23 -2.22 3.03
CA TYR A 50 -17.26 -2.07 4.12
C TYR A 50 -17.85 -1.27 5.29
N PRO A 51 -17.35 -1.48 6.51
CA PRO A 51 -17.66 -0.64 7.66
C PRO A 51 -17.37 0.85 7.38
N PRO A 52 -18.11 1.79 8.00
CA PRO A 52 -17.87 3.22 7.84
C PRO A 52 -16.51 3.69 8.38
N ASP A 53 -15.86 2.90 9.22
CA ASP A 53 -14.52 3.10 9.79
C ASP A 53 -13.43 2.32 9.04
N PHE A 54 -13.75 1.72 7.89
CA PHE A 54 -12.79 0.97 7.09
C PHE A 54 -11.78 1.90 6.41
N ASP A 55 -10.50 1.69 6.69
CA ASP A 55 -9.42 2.48 6.13
C ASP A 55 -8.89 1.86 4.82
N TYR A 56 -8.79 2.69 3.78
CA TYR A 56 -8.28 2.26 2.50
C TYR A 56 -6.91 2.83 2.21
N LEU A 57 -5.88 2.09 2.58
CA LEU A 57 -4.50 2.40 2.26
C LEU A 57 -4.26 2.14 0.76
N THR A 58 -4.04 3.22 0.01
CA THR A 58 -3.62 3.13 -1.38
C THR A 58 -2.23 2.50 -1.46
N ARG A 59 -1.88 1.98 -2.64
CA ARG A 59 -0.53 1.45 -2.87
C ARG A 59 0.52 2.53 -2.69
N GLU A 60 0.25 3.74 -3.17
CA GLU A 60 1.18 4.87 -3.13
C GLU A 60 1.45 5.34 -1.70
N GLU A 61 0.41 5.51 -0.88
CA GLU A 61 0.54 5.84 0.55
C GLU A 61 1.37 4.78 1.28
N LEU A 62 1.06 3.50 1.06
CA LEU A 62 1.79 2.41 1.70
C LEU A 62 3.27 2.41 1.28
N THR A 63 3.57 2.52 -0.01
CA THR A 63 4.95 2.51 -0.50
C THR A 63 5.73 3.73 -0.03
N THR A 64 5.09 4.88 0.06
CA THR A 64 5.74 6.14 0.47
C THR A 64 6.05 6.12 1.95
N THR A 65 5.08 5.74 2.79
CA THR A 65 5.25 5.68 4.24
C THR A 65 6.21 4.57 4.66
N MET A 66 6.11 3.37 4.06
CA MET A 66 7.08 2.29 4.30
C MET A 66 8.48 2.66 3.80
N GLY A 67 8.59 3.36 2.67
CA GLY A 67 9.86 3.88 2.18
C GLY A 67 10.48 4.92 3.12
N ALA A 68 9.66 5.75 3.77
CA ALA A 68 10.13 6.68 4.81
C ALA A 68 10.60 5.94 6.06
N LEU A 69 9.84 4.96 6.55
CA LEU A 69 10.25 4.11 7.68
C LEU A 69 11.58 3.40 7.41
N ALA A 70 11.78 2.87 6.20
CA ALA A 70 13.04 2.22 5.84
C ALA A 70 14.25 3.17 5.93
N ARG A 71 14.09 4.45 5.56
CA ARG A 71 15.15 5.46 5.70
C ARG A 71 15.46 5.81 7.14
N GLU A 72 14.44 5.85 8.00
CA GLU A 72 14.64 6.11 9.43
C GLU A 72 15.30 4.91 10.13
N VAL A 73 14.97 3.66 9.78
CA VAL A 73 15.68 2.47 10.29
C VAL A 73 17.16 2.52 9.92
N ASP A 74 17.48 2.82 8.66
CA ASP A 74 18.86 2.97 8.17
C ASP A 74 19.59 4.15 8.86
N SER A 75 18.88 5.22 9.20
CA SER A 75 19.44 6.33 9.98
C SER A 75 19.69 5.95 11.44
N LEU A 76 18.77 5.18 12.06
CA LEU A 76 18.92 4.66 13.41
C LEU A 76 20.15 3.77 13.51
N ASP A 77 20.31 2.83 12.58
CA ASP A 77 21.47 1.94 12.52
C ASP A 77 22.77 2.76 12.42
N ARG A 78 22.83 3.76 11.52
CA ARG A 78 24.03 4.61 11.40
C ARG A 78 24.39 5.32 12.70
N VAL A 79 23.43 5.93 13.39
CA VAL A 79 23.70 6.64 14.64
C VAL A 79 24.15 5.66 15.73
N MET A 80 23.52 4.50 15.79
CA MET A 80 23.87 3.43 16.75
C MET A 80 25.28 2.86 16.54
N TRP A 81 25.77 2.80 15.30
CA TRP A 81 27.12 2.33 14.97
C TRP A 81 28.17 3.44 14.93
N ALA A 82 27.76 4.70 14.90
CA ALA A 82 28.68 5.82 14.90
C ALA A 82 29.44 5.90 16.24
N GLN A 83 30.76 5.88 16.17
CA GLN A 83 31.59 6.23 17.32
C GLN A 83 31.56 7.75 17.48
N THR A 84 30.51 8.27 18.12
CA THR A 84 30.39 9.70 18.42
C THR A 84 31.34 10.11 19.54
N ALA A 85 31.82 11.35 19.47
CA ALA A 85 32.59 11.95 20.56
C ALA A 85 31.71 12.37 21.75
N SER A 86 30.39 12.53 21.54
CA SER A 86 29.43 12.99 22.54
C SER A 86 28.28 11.99 22.73
N PRO A 87 28.24 11.24 23.84
CA PRO A 87 27.14 10.32 24.14
C PRO A 87 25.76 11.00 24.23
N ALA A 88 25.72 12.28 24.61
CA ALA A 88 24.48 13.05 24.69
C ALA A 88 23.92 13.38 23.30
N GLU A 89 24.78 13.77 22.36
CA GLU A 89 24.34 14.05 20.97
C GLU A 89 23.80 12.79 20.28
N ALA A 90 24.47 11.63 20.45
CA ALA A 90 23.94 10.38 19.90
C ALA A 90 22.60 9.98 20.53
N ARG A 91 22.39 10.26 21.82
CA ARG A 91 21.10 10.01 22.47
C ARG A 91 20.00 10.86 21.84
N ASP A 92 20.25 12.15 21.65
CA ASP A 92 19.28 13.08 21.07
C ASP A 92 18.94 12.72 19.62
N ASP A 93 19.94 12.31 18.83
CA ASP A 93 19.73 11.83 17.46
C ASP A 93 18.87 10.56 17.43
N VAL A 94 19.13 9.59 18.32
CA VAL A 94 18.31 8.37 18.44
C VAL A 94 16.87 8.71 18.80
N VAL A 95 16.65 9.60 19.77
CA VAL A 95 15.30 10.04 20.16
C VAL A 95 14.58 10.67 18.98
N ALA A 96 15.23 11.60 18.27
CA ALA A 96 14.63 12.29 17.13
C ALA A 96 14.25 11.33 15.99
N ILE A 97 15.07 10.30 15.74
CA ILE A 97 14.76 9.26 14.75
C ILE A 97 13.54 8.43 15.19
N LEU A 98 13.52 7.98 16.44
CA LEU A 98 12.43 7.17 16.98
C LEU A 98 11.08 7.94 16.97
N GLU A 99 11.09 9.25 17.24
CA GLU A 99 9.88 10.08 17.14
C GLU A 99 9.34 10.17 15.71
N ARG A 100 10.21 10.35 14.70
CA ARG A 100 9.78 10.32 13.28
C ARG A 100 9.24 8.95 12.88
N MET A 101 9.85 7.87 13.38
CA MET A 101 9.32 6.52 13.15
C MET A 101 7.95 6.32 13.79
N HIS A 102 7.73 6.86 15.00
CA HIS A 102 6.43 6.81 15.69
C HIS A 102 5.34 7.51 14.88
N GLU A 103 5.61 8.72 14.36
CA GLU A 103 4.68 9.46 13.52
C GLU A 103 4.30 8.67 12.25
N LEU A 104 5.31 8.14 11.54
CA LEU A 104 5.09 7.36 10.33
C LEU A 104 4.33 6.05 10.60
N ALA A 105 4.64 5.37 11.71
CA ALA A 105 3.97 4.14 12.10
C ALA A 105 2.52 4.40 12.55
N SER A 106 2.27 5.51 13.25
CA SER A 106 0.94 5.94 13.64
C SER A 106 0.06 6.17 12.43
N ARG A 107 0.56 6.89 11.42
CA ARG A 107 -0.15 7.10 10.14
C ARG A 107 -0.50 5.81 9.40
N LEU A 108 0.25 4.72 9.60
CA LEU A 108 -0.07 3.40 9.03
C LEU A 108 -1.10 2.63 9.85
N GLY A 109 -1.18 2.91 11.15
CA GLY A 109 -2.08 2.25 12.09
C GLY A 109 -3.36 3.03 12.39
N GLU A 110 -3.53 4.22 11.80
CA GLU A 110 -4.75 5.03 11.91
C GLU A 110 -5.95 4.31 11.28
N GLY A 111 -7.14 4.52 11.86
CA GLY A 111 -8.40 3.97 11.34
C GLY A 111 -8.78 2.59 11.89
N GLY A 112 -9.90 2.06 11.38
CA GLY A 112 -10.43 0.75 11.72
C GLY A 112 -9.82 -0.37 10.87
N GLU A 113 -10.63 -1.37 10.53
CA GLU A 113 -10.20 -2.44 9.61
C GLU A 113 -9.68 -1.86 8.28
N SER A 114 -8.69 -2.50 7.68
CA SER A 114 -8.04 -1.99 6.47
C SER A 114 -8.04 -3.01 5.33
N ASN A 115 -8.00 -2.52 4.09
CA ASN A 115 -7.68 -3.33 2.90
C ASN A 115 -6.27 -3.95 2.96
N ARG A 116 -5.47 -3.59 3.98
CA ARG A 116 -4.18 -4.18 4.34
C ARG A 116 -4.23 -4.77 5.76
N PRO A 117 -4.89 -5.92 5.99
CA PRO A 117 -5.07 -6.47 7.34
C PRO A 117 -3.76 -6.67 8.12
N ARG A 118 -2.67 -7.03 7.42
CA ARG A 118 -1.36 -7.18 8.07
C ARG A 118 -0.84 -5.84 8.62
N VAL A 119 -0.99 -4.75 7.89
CA VAL A 119 -0.55 -3.42 8.36
C VAL A 119 -1.36 -3.03 9.59
N HIS A 120 -2.70 -3.16 9.51
CA HIS A 120 -3.59 -2.87 10.63
C HIS A 120 -3.25 -3.68 11.89
N HIS A 121 -3.00 -4.98 11.77
CA HIS A 121 -2.68 -5.82 12.94
C HIS A 121 -1.26 -5.63 13.49
N GLU A 122 -0.29 -5.30 12.65
CA GLU A 122 1.12 -5.25 13.05
C GLU A 122 1.61 -3.83 13.36
N ALA A 123 0.97 -2.77 12.84
CA ALA A 123 1.34 -1.39 13.14
C ALA A 123 1.27 -1.05 14.64
N PRO A 124 0.24 -1.45 15.42
CA PRO A 124 0.22 -1.23 16.86
C PRO A 124 1.40 -1.86 17.60
N ARG A 125 1.87 -3.02 17.12
CA ARG A 125 3.04 -3.68 17.69
C ARG A 125 4.32 -2.88 17.43
N LEU A 126 4.51 -2.40 16.19
CA LEU A 126 5.64 -1.53 15.85
C LEU A 126 5.64 -0.25 16.68
N ILE A 127 4.48 0.41 16.81
CA ILE A 127 4.31 1.61 17.64
C ILE A 127 4.72 1.32 19.08
N GLY A 128 4.22 0.23 19.67
CA GLY A 128 4.58 -0.16 21.04
C GLY A 128 6.07 -0.52 21.22
N ASP A 129 6.73 -1.05 20.20
CA ASP A 129 8.19 -1.26 20.22
C ASP A 129 8.97 0.07 20.16
N ILE A 130 8.51 1.04 19.36
CA ILE A 130 9.09 2.39 19.28
C ILE A 130 8.92 3.16 20.59
N GLU A 131 7.75 3.10 21.21
CA GLU A 131 7.49 3.76 22.51
C GLU A 131 8.37 3.19 23.63
N ARG A 132 8.56 1.86 23.64
CA ARG A 132 9.52 1.22 24.56
C ARG A 132 10.95 1.68 24.30
N ALA A 133 11.34 1.84 23.04
CA ALA A 133 12.65 2.35 22.68
C ALA A 133 12.85 3.80 23.15
N LEU A 134 11.89 4.68 22.91
CA LEU A 134 11.90 6.06 23.40
C LEU A 134 12.07 6.11 24.92
N ALA A 135 11.23 5.38 25.65
CA ALA A 135 11.29 5.33 27.10
C ALA A 135 12.62 4.74 27.63
N ALA A 136 13.24 3.81 26.91
CA ALA A 136 14.50 3.19 27.29
C ALA A 136 15.71 4.10 27.05
N VAL A 137 15.77 4.76 25.89
CA VAL A 137 16.84 5.70 25.52
C VAL A 137 16.82 6.94 26.40
N GLN A 138 15.66 7.33 26.93
CA GLN A 138 15.54 8.49 27.82
C GLN A 138 15.99 8.24 29.28
N LYS A 139 16.32 7.01 29.66
CA LYS A 139 16.81 6.67 31.01
C LYS A 139 18.23 7.18 31.26
N GLU A 140 18.62 7.15 32.53
CA GLU A 140 20.00 7.41 32.97
C GLU A 140 20.52 6.19 33.78
N PRO A 141 21.44 5.38 33.25
CA PRO A 141 22.02 5.46 31.90
C PRO A 141 21.04 5.07 30.79
N PRO A 142 21.24 5.53 29.54
CA PRO A 142 20.36 5.19 28.41
C PRO A 142 20.46 3.71 28.05
N ASP A 143 19.32 3.09 27.73
CA ASP A 143 19.23 1.71 27.27
C ASP A 143 18.85 1.64 25.78
N TYR A 144 19.84 1.31 24.96
CA TYR A 144 19.69 1.24 23.50
C TYR A 144 19.28 -0.15 22.98
N PHE A 145 19.09 -1.15 23.85
CA PHE A 145 18.66 -2.49 23.43
C PHE A 145 17.35 -2.43 22.64
N TRP A 146 16.41 -1.61 23.12
CA TRP A 146 15.10 -1.46 22.49
C TRP A 146 15.18 -0.72 21.16
N ALA A 147 16.08 0.25 21.00
CA ALA A 147 16.30 0.94 19.73
C ALA A 147 16.74 -0.06 18.64
N GLY A 148 17.70 -0.94 18.95
CA GLY A 148 18.13 -2.00 18.03
C GLY A 148 17.01 -2.99 17.68
N ARG A 149 16.12 -3.27 18.63
CA ARG A 149 14.99 -4.20 18.44
C ARG A 149 13.92 -3.68 17.48
N VAL A 150 13.79 -2.36 17.28
CA VAL A 150 12.78 -1.78 16.35
C VAL A 150 12.94 -2.34 14.93
N SER A 151 14.18 -2.54 14.46
CA SER A 151 14.48 -3.18 13.16
C SER A 151 13.91 -4.62 13.03
N GLY A 152 13.86 -5.35 14.15
CA GLY A 152 13.28 -6.69 14.22
C GLY A 152 11.77 -6.70 13.99
N SER A 153 11.06 -5.65 14.41
CA SER A 153 9.63 -5.50 14.18
C SER A 153 9.30 -5.28 12.70
N CYS A 154 10.19 -4.60 11.96
CA CYS A 154 10.11 -4.53 10.50
C CYS A 154 10.23 -5.92 9.87
N THR A 155 11.22 -6.70 10.30
CA THR A 155 11.44 -8.07 9.77
C THR A 155 10.25 -8.97 10.03
N TYR A 156 9.69 -8.93 11.24
CA TYR A 156 8.50 -9.72 11.61
C TYR A 156 7.28 -9.37 10.73
N CYS A 157 7.05 -8.08 10.46
CA CYS A 157 5.97 -7.64 9.57
C CYS A 157 6.25 -7.93 8.08
N HIS A 158 7.50 -8.18 7.70
CA HIS A 158 7.85 -8.51 6.30
C HIS A 158 8.11 -10.00 6.07
N GLU A 159 8.11 -10.83 7.12
CA GLU A 159 8.34 -12.26 6.99
C GLU A 159 7.27 -12.92 6.09
N PRO A 160 7.66 -13.78 5.13
CA PRO A 160 6.70 -14.52 4.32
C PRO A 160 5.79 -15.37 5.21
N ARG A 161 4.46 -15.26 5.06
CA ARG A 161 3.56 -16.17 5.77
C ARG A 161 3.64 -17.54 5.12
N HIS A 162 4.06 -18.55 5.89
CA HIS A 162 3.81 -19.93 5.55
C HIS A 162 2.31 -20.19 5.75
N HIS A 163 1.55 -20.31 4.66
CA HIS A 163 0.10 -20.59 4.68
C HIS A 163 -0.26 -22.02 5.16
N GLY A 164 0.55 -22.65 6.02
CA GLY A 164 0.45 -24.08 6.35
C GLY A 164 0.03 -24.44 7.79
N ALA A 165 -0.27 -23.47 8.66
CA ALA A 165 -0.47 -23.77 10.09
C ALA A 165 -1.59 -22.96 10.78
N SER A 166 -2.69 -22.66 10.08
CA SER A 166 -3.84 -22.00 10.72
C SER A 166 -5.14 -22.48 10.14
N GLU A 167 -5.57 -23.66 10.58
CA GLU A 167 -6.97 -24.06 10.66
C GLU A 167 -7.09 -25.25 11.62
N MET A 168 -6.95 -24.99 12.92
CA MET A 168 -7.48 -25.90 13.93
C MET A 168 -8.35 -25.08 14.89
N PRO A 169 -9.68 -25.08 14.71
CA PRO A 169 -10.57 -24.35 15.59
C PRO A 169 -10.55 -25.02 16.97
N LEU A 170 -10.30 -24.22 18.01
CA LEU A 170 -10.51 -24.63 19.39
C LEU A 170 -12.00 -24.97 19.58
N ARG A 171 -12.33 -26.27 19.58
CA ARG A 171 -13.59 -26.75 20.16
C ARG A 171 -13.55 -26.40 21.64
N ARG A 172 -14.45 -25.51 22.06
CA ARG A 172 -14.84 -25.41 23.46
C ARG A 172 -15.75 -26.59 23.77
N GLU A 173 -15.34 -27.40 24.75
CA GLU A 173 -16.20 -28.33 25.48
C GLU A 173 -16.86 -27.59 26.65
#